data_AF-A0A968MH70-F1
#
_entry.id   AF-A0A968MH70-F1
#
_cell.length_a   1.000
_cell.length_b   1.000
_cell.length_c   1.000
_cell.angle_alpha   90.00
_cell.angle_beta   90.00
_cell.angle_gamma   90.00
#
_symmetry.space_group_name_H-M   'P 1'
#
loop_
_entity.id
_entity.type
_entity.pdbx_description
1 polymer ?
#
loop_
_entity_poly.entity_id
_entity_poly.type
_entity_poly.pdbx_seq_one_letter_code
_entity_poly.pdbx_strand_id
1 'polypeptide(L)'
;MVDQFGYRPFDTKIAVIIDPQLGFNASDEFIPGTTYEVRNWETDEVVFSGKPQPYKNMATDAVSGDRGWWFDFTPVLKEGDYYIFDVEKMQGLISSE
;
A
#
# COMPACT_ATOMS: atom_id res chain seq x y z
N MET A 1 4.52 0.73 1.19
CA MET A 1 4.94 1.97 1.90
C MET A 1 3.72 2.84 2.17
N VAL A 2 3.69 3.50 3.31
CA VAL A 2 2.66 4.47 3.74
C VAL A 2 3.36 5.67 4.37
N ASP A 3 2.67 6.80 4.54
CA ASP A 3 3.18 7.94 5.32
C ASP A 3 3.28 7.54 6.81
N GLN A 4 4.49 7.64 7.37
CA GLN A 4 4.80 7.27 8.75
C GLN A 4 4.21 8.22 9.80
N PHE A 5 3.81 9.43 9.40
CA PHE A 5 3.21 10.42 10.31
C PHE A 5 1.68 10.37 10.30
N GLY A 6 1.10 9.61 9.37
CA GLY A 6 -0.34 9.49 9.19
C GLY A 6 -0.93 10.51 8.21
N TYR A 7 -2.25 10.53 8.13
CA TYR A 7 -3.00 11.29 7.14
C TYR A 7 -4.14 12.07 7.81
N ARG A 8 -4.43 13.27 7.32
CA ARG A 8 -5.62 13.99 7.78
C ARG A 8 -6.89 13.33 7.20
N PRO A 9 -8.02 13.36 7.93
CA PRO A 9 -9.26 12.71 7.50
C PRO A 9 -9.73 13.05 6.08
N PHE A 10 -9.55 14.30 5.64
CA PHE A 10 -10.07 14.77 4.35
C PHE A 10 -9.00 14.90 3.26
N ASP A 11 -7.74 14.58 3.58
CA ASP A 11 -6.66 14.62 2.61
C ASP A 11 -6.60 13.29 1.83
N THR A 12 -5.95 13.34 0.68
CA THR A 12 -5.65 12.16 -0.14
C THR A 12 -4.73 11.21 0.61
N LYS A 13 -5.06 9.92 0.60
CA LYS A 13 -4.32 8.86 1.32
C LYS A 13 -3.98 7.74 0.36
N ILE A 14 -2.69 7.57 0.10
CA ILE A 14 -2.17 6.58 -0.86
C ILE A 14 -1.14 5.71 -0.16
N ALA A 15 -1.30 4.40 -0.26
CA ALA A 15 -0.23 3.45 -0.03
C ALA A 15 0.45 3.11 -1.36
N VAL A 16 1.78 3.18 -1.38
CA VAL A 16 2.59 2.84 -2.55
C VAL A 16 3.10 1.41 -2.38
N ILE A 17 2.75 0.56 -3.32
CA ILE A 17 3.20 -0.83 -3.39
C ILE A 17 4.26 -0.91 -4.48
N ILE A 18 5.41 -1.50 -4.18
CA ILE A 18 6.56 -1.54 -5.08
C ILE A 18 6.94 -2.98 -5.40
N ASP A 19 7.41 -3.17 -6.62
CA ASP A 19 7.91 -4.42 -7.17
C ASP A 19 9.25 -4.13 -7.86
N PRO A 20 10.38 -4.37 -7.18
CA PRO A 20 11.70 -4.09 -7.73
C PRO A 20 11.98 -4.90 -8.97
N GLN A 21 12.47 -4.27 -10.04
CA GLN A 21 12.82 -4.94 -11.30
C GLN A 21 14.30 -4.83 -11.64
N LEU A 22 14.91 -3.71 -11.27
CA LEU A 22 16.30 -3.39 -11.55
C LEU A 22 16.97 -2.88 -10.29
N GLY A 23 18.26 -3.20 -10.12
CA GLY A 23 19.06 -2.76 -8.98
C GLY A 23 19.39 -3.88 -8.01
N PHE A 24 19.89 -3.52 -6.83
CA PHE A 24 20.42 -4.47 -5.86
C PHE A 24 19.34 -5.39 -5.25
N ASN A 25 18.14 -4.86 -5.06
CA ASN A 25 16.98 -5.55 -4.51
C ASN A 25 16.07 -6.16 -5.59
N ALA A 26 16.51 -6.27 -6.85
CA ALA A 26 15.70 -6.85 -7.93
C ALA A 26 15.33 -8.33 -7.70
N SER A 27 16.04 -9.04 -6.81
CA SER A 27 15.67 -10.40 -6.38
C SER A 27 14.44 -10.44 -5.48
N ASP A 28 14.04 -9.30 -4.93
CA ASP A 28 12.90 -9.18 -4.01
C ASP A 28 11.61 -8.85 -4.80
N GLU A 29 11.47 -9.43 -6.00
CA GLU A 29 10.30 -9.24 -6.88
C GLU A 29 9.02 -9.56 -6.11
N PHE A 30 8.01 -8.69 -6.26
CA PHE A 30 6.78 -8.76 -5.51
C PHE A 30 5.57 -8.60 -6.43
N ILE A 31 4.67 -9.59 -6.42
CA ILE A 31 3.40 -9.49 -7.13
C ILE A 31 2.31 -9.23 -6.09
N PRO A 32 1.70 -8.04 -6.02
CA PRO A 32 0.67 -7.75 -5.02
C PRO A 32 -0.59 -8.59 -5.21
N GLY A 33 -1.33 -8.78 -4.11
CA GLY A 33 -2.69 -9.27 -4.16
C GLY A 33 -3.63 -8.32 -4.89
N THR A 34 -4.80 -8.83 -5.28
CA THR A 34 -5.84 -8.02 -5.93
C THR A 34 -6.74 -7.26 -4.95
N THR A 35 -6.68 -7.62 -3.67
CA THR A 35 -7.48 -7.01 -2.60
C THR A 35 -6.60 -6.55 -1.45
N TYR A 36 -6.75 -5.28 -1.12
CA TYR A 36 -6.10 -4.64 0.02
C TYR A 36 -7.16 -4.10 0.97
N GLU A 37 -6.89 -4.20 2.26
CA GLU A 37 -7.77 -3.73 3.33
C GLU A 37 -7.08 -2.65 4.16
N VAL A 38 -7.87 -1.71 4.67
CA VAL A 38 -7.49 -0.86 5.79
C VAL A 38 -8.12 -1.48 7.02
N ARG A 39 -7.32 -1.79 8.02
CA ARG A 39 -7.77 -2.43 9.25
C ARG A 39 -7.45 -1.56 10.45
N ASN A 40 -8.35 -1.54 11.42
CA ASN A 40 -8.10 -0.89 12.69
C ASN A 40 -6.96 -1.63 13.42
N TRP A 41 -6.00 -0.87 13.95
CA TRP A 41 -4.81 -1.43 14.60
C TRP A 41 -5.13 -2.25 15.85
N GLU A 42 -6.11 -1.82 16.65
CA GLU A 42 -6.45 -2.46 17.92
C GLU A 42 -7.38 -3.65 17.76
N THR A 43 -8.38 -3.52 16.88
CA THR A 43 -9.49 -4.48 16.77
C THR A 43 -9.38 -5.43 15.58
N ASP A 44 -8.44 -5.19 14.66
CA ASP A 44 -8.34 -5.87 13.36
C ASP A 44 -9.61 -5.74 12.48
N GLU A 45 -10.52 -4.82 12.83
CA GLU A 45 -11.73 -4.59 12.07
C GLU A 45 -11.40 -3.99 10.70
N VAL A 46 -11.93 -4.59 9.63
CA VAL A 46 -11.81 -4.08 8.26
C VAL A 46 -12.70 -2.84 8.10
N VAL A 47 -12.07 -1.67 7.93
CA VAL A 47 -12.79 -0.39 7.76
C VAL A 47 -12.90 0.05 6.30
N PHE A 48 -12.06 -0.50 5.43
CA PHE A 48 -12.11 -0.28 3.99
C PHE A 48 -11.48 -1.45 3.24
N SER A 49 -11.96 -1.73 2.03
CA SER A 49 -11.40 -2.74 1.14
C SER A 49 -11.43 -2.22 -0.30
N GLY A 50 -10.38 -2.48 -1.07
CA GLY A 50 -10.29 -2.05 -2.45
C GLY A 50 -9.16 -2.73 -3.21
N LYS A 51 -9.06 -2.40 -4.50
CA LYS A 51 -8.05 -2.96 -5.42
C LYS A 51 -6.93 -1.94 -5.67
N PRO A 52 -5.64 -2.33 -5.52
CA PRO A 52 -4.52 -1.47 -5.90
C PRO A 52 -4.51 -1.24 -7.42
N GLN A 53 -4.27 0.01 -7.83
CA GLN A 53 -4.26 0.42 -9.23
C GLN A 53 -2.82 0.48 -9.77
N PRO A 54 -2.55 -0.09 -10.94
CA PRO A 54 -1.20 -0.07 -11.51
C PRO A 54 -0.75 1.35 -11.79
N TYR A 55 0.47 1.69 -11.35
CA TYR A 55 1.12 2.94 -11.71
C TYR A 55 1.73 2.82 -13.11
N LYS A 56 1.56 3.86 -13.96
CA LYS A 56 2.10 3.91 -15.34
C LYS A 56 1.90 2.63 -16.15
N ASN A 57 0.73 1.98 -16.03
CA ASN A 57 0.44 0.70 -16.70
C ASN A 57 1.46 -0.42 -16.38
N MET A 58 1.99 -0.45 -15.16
CA MET A 58 3.05 -1.39 -14.72
C MET A 58 4.37 -1.25 -15.49
N ALA A 59 4.64 -0.09 -16.08
CA ALA A 59 5.96 0.20 -16.62
C ALA A 59 6.98 0.33 -15.49
N THR A 60 8.15 -0.28 -15.66
CA THR A 60 9.30 -0.05 -14.77
C THR A 60 9.69 1.42 -14.82
N ASP A 61 9.78 2.06 -13.66
CA ASP A 61 10.24 3.44 -13.58
C ASP A 61 11.75 3.51 -13.84
N ALA A 62 12.16 4.43 -14.72
CA ALA A 62 13.56 4.52 -15.15
C ALA A 62 14.50 5.08 -14.08
N VAL A 63 13.95 5.75 -13.05
CA VAL A 63 14.74 6.34 -11.97
C VAL A 63 14.86 5.35 -10.82
N SER A 64 13.75 4.77 -10.37
CA SER A 64 13.78 3.84 -9.23
C SER A 64 14.13 2.41 -9.62
N GLY A 65 13.80 2.00 -10.85
CA GLY A 65 13.94 0.60 -11.28
C GLY A 65 12.78 -0.30 -10.85
N ASP A 66 11.69 0.27 -10.34
CA ASP A 66 10.55 -0.49 -9.79
C ASP A 66 9.32 -0.41 -10.69
N ARG A 67 8.49 -1.46 -10.64
CA ARG A 67 7.05 -1.36 -10.97
C ARG A 67 6.30 -1.03 -9.68
N GLY A 68 5.07 -0.54 -9.80
CA GLY A 68 4.30 -0.24 -8.60
C GLY A 68 2.81 -0.06 -8.82
N TRP A 69 2.12 0.05 -7.68
CA TRP A 69 0.69 0.28 -7.60
C TRP A 69 0.38 1.34 -6.55
N TRP A 70 -0.74 2.03 -6.74
CA TRP A 70 -1.34 2.90 -5.75
C TRP A 70 -2.57 2.23 -5.16
N PHE A 71 -2.60 2.13 -3.84
CA PHE A 71 -3.81 1.80 -3.11
C PHE A 71 -4.37 3.08 -2.48
N ASP A 72 -5.47 3.58 -3.05
CA ASP A 72 -6.16 4.77 -2.57
C ASP A 72 -7.19 4.40 -1.51
N PHE A 73 -6.95 4.87 -0.30
CA PHE A 73 -7.84 4.70 0.85
C PHE A 73 -8.33 6.05 1.39
N THR A 74 -8.31 7.09 0.55
CA THR A 74 -8.91 8.40 0.81
C THR A 74 -10.33 8.32 1.39
N PRO A 75 -11.21 7.37 0.99
CA PRO A 75 -12.53 7.21 1.59
C PRO A 75 -12.57 6.93 3.10
N VAL A 76 -11.45 6.54 3.73
CA VAL A 76 -11.36 6.41 5.20
C VAL A 76 -11.31 7.80 5.82
N LEU A 77 -12.42 8.21 6.45
CA LEU A 77 -12.57 9.53 7.09
C LEU A 77 -12.53 9.47 8.62
N LYS A 78 -12.71 8.28 9.21
CA LYS A 78 -12.71 8.12 10.67
C LYS A 78 -11.26 8.22 11.16
N GLU A 79 -11.04 9.07 12.17
CA GLU A 79 -9.75 9.14 12.86
C GLU A 79 -9.49 7.86 13.66
N GLY A 80 -8.22 7.45 13.70
CA GLY A 80 -7.77 6.26 14.42
C GLY A 80 -6.46 5.73 13.86
N ASP A 81 -5.95 4.69 14.50
CA ASP A 81 -4.76 3.98 14.06
C ASP A 81 -5.15 2.82 13.14
N TYR A 82 -4.51 2.79 11.98
CA TYR A 82 -4.82 1.85 10.92
C TYR A 82 -3.55 1.29 10.29
N TYR A 83 -3.68 0.09 9.72
CA TYR A 83 -2.66 -0.47 8.86
C TYR A 83 -3.29 -1.00 7.57
N ILE A 84 -2.45 -1.16 6.55
CA ILE A 84 -2.87 -1.67 5.24
C ILE A 84 -2.52 -3.15 5.19
N PHE A 85 -3.42 -3.99 4.69
CA PHE A 85 -3.23 -5.44 4.65
C PHE A 85 -3.47 -6.00 3.24
N ASP A 86 -2.49 -6.73 2.71
CA ASP A 86 -2.64 -7.53 1.49
C ASP A 86 -3.28 -8.87 1.84
N VAL A 87 -4.53 -9.07 1.40
CA VAL A 87 -5.33 -10.25 1.76
C VAL A 87 -4.76 -11.55 1.19
N GLU A 88 -4.23 -11.51 -0.03
CA GLU A 88 -3.72 -12.70 -0.71
C GLU A 88 -2.32 -13.08 -0.22
N LYS A 89 -1.53 -12.09 0.20
CA LYS A 89 -0.19 -12.33 0.78
C LYS A 89 -0.21 -12.55 2.27
N MET A 90 -1.34 -12.27 2.91
CA MET A 90 -1.49 -12.27 4.37
C MET A 90 -0.42 -11.38 5.03
N GLN A 91 -0.16 -10.22 4.44
CA GLN A 91 0.94 -9.34 4.84
C GLN A 91 0.43 -7.93 5.15
N GLY A 92 0.75 -7.44 6.36
CA GLY A 92 0.53 -6.06 6.75
C GLY A 92 1.63 -5.16 6.19
N LEU A 93 1.25 -4.10 5.48
CA LEU A 93 2.10 -2.96 5.20
C LEU A 93 2.05 -2.03 6.41
N ILE A 94 3.01 -2.21 7.31
CA ILE A 94 3.27 -1.34 8.44
C ILE A 94 4.53 -0.53 8.15
N SER A 95 4.52 0.75 8.51
CA SER A 95 5.74 1.54 8.57
C SER A 95 6.58 1.00 9.73
N SER A 96 7.67 0.30 9.44
CA SER A 96 8.67 -0.01 10.47
C SER A 96 9.44 1.27 10.81
N GLU A 97 9.57 1.58 12.10
CA GLU A 97 10.47 2.62 12.63
C GLU A 97 11.92 2.46 12.16
#